data_AF-A0A7X7BEQ5-F1
#
_entry.id   AF-A0A7X7BEQ5-F1
#
_cell.length_a   1.000
_cell.length_b   1.000
_cell.length_c   1.000
_cell.angle_alpha   90.00
_cell.angle_beta   90.00
_cell.angle_gamma   90.00
#
_symmetry.space_group_name_H-M   'P 1'
#
loop_
_entity.id
_entity.type
_entity.pdbx_description
1 polymer ?
#
loop_
_entity_poly.entity_id
_entity_poly.type
_entity_poly.pdbx_seq_one_letter_code
_entity_poly.pdbx_strand_id
1 'polypeptide(L)'
;MISDSYIDRGHRIAGGSNYCWFWPAEERECGDNFYWRDYLGDDFIRIAVESARKHGPDGLKLFINDYNLESDWDDNQKLKSLIKWIERWESDGVTVIDGIGTQMHVSCYMNPETQASKEEHVVKMFELMAATGKMVLVTELDMGVVDEDGVSVLTSDATEEHHKAMSDYYKFIVEKYLEIIPPSQQAGITHWCPTDSPASSSWRGGEPVGLWTEQFQTRKHAYAGFADGLSGK
;
A
#
# COMPACT_ATOMS: atom_id res chain seq x y z
N MET A 1 6.75 -23.01 12.11
CA MET A 1 6.93 -23.14 10.65
C MET A 1 6.37 -21.89 10.02
N ILE A 2 7.24 -21.04 9.47
CA ILE A 2 6.86 -19.85 8.70
C ILE A 2 6.52 -20.39 7.31
N SER A 3 5.30 -20.19 6.81
CA SER A 3 4.97 -20.62 5.45
C SER A 3 5.64 -19.66 4.47
N ASP A 4 6.60 -20.16 3.69
CA ASP A 4 7.30 -19.45 2.61
C ASP A 4 6.38 -18.92 1.49
N SER A 5 5.06 -19.10 1.59
CA SER A 5 4.07 -18.76 0.55
C SER A 5 3.69 -17.28 0.45
N TYR A 6 4.09 -16.43 1.41
CA TYR A 6 3.69 -15.01 1.45
C TYR A 6 4.82 -14.04 1.15
N ILE A 7 6.05 -14.53 0.98
CA ILE A 7 7.21 -13.70 0.67
C ILE A 7 7.43 -13.79 -0.82
N ASP A 8 7.03 -12.73 -1.49
CA ASP A 8 7.39 -12.53 -2.87
C ASP A 8 8.89 -12.18 -2.97
N ARG A 9 9.60 -12.83 -3.89
CA ARG A 9 11.04 -13.15 -3.73
C ARG A 9 12.01 -12.07 -4.19
N GLY A 10 11.56 -11.03 -4.89
CA GLY A 10 12.44 -9.91 -5.30
C GLY A 10 12.22 -8.68 -4.45
N HIS A 11 13.13 -7.71 -4.40
CA HIS A 11 12.97 -6.44 -3.65
C HIS A 11 13.56 -5.27 -4.46
N ARG A 12 12.81 -4.47 -5.24
CA ARG A 12 13.39 -3.29 -5.96
C ARG A 12 13.56 -2.08 -5.03
N ILE A 13 14.59 -1.26 -5.28
CA ILE A 13 14.86 -0.03 -4.51
C ILE A 13 14.45 1.19 -5.36
N ALA A 14 13.53 2.00 -4.85
CA ALA A 14 13.18 3.32 -5.41
C ALA A 14 13.29 4.39 -4.32
N GLY A 15 13.85 5.55 -4.65
CA GLY A 15 14.15 6.63 -3.69
C GLY A 15 13.39 7.92 -4.00
N GLY A 16 12.75 8.47 -2.97
CA GLY A 16 12.34 9.88 -2.88
C GLY A 16 13.24 10.62 -1.88
N SER A 17 13.24 11.95 -1.88
CA SER A 17 14.25 12.80 -1.21
C SER A 17 14.47 12.56 0.30
N ASN A 18 13.60 11.82 1.00
CA ASN A 18 13.77 11.43 2.41
C ASN A 18 13.34 9.97 2.74
N TYR A 19 13.00 9.16 1.74
CA TYR A 19 12.45 7.80 1.94
C TYR A 19 13.04 6.81 0.92
N CYS A 20 13.40 5.62 1.39
CA CYS A 20 13.87 4.51 0.56
C CYS A 20 12.95 3.31 0.77
N TRP A 21 12.52 2.70 -0.34
CA TRP A 21 11.56 1.59 -0.37
C TRP A 21 12.22 0.29 -0.80
N PHE A 22 11.67 -0.83 -0.35
CA PHE A 22 12.05 -2.18 -0.78
C PHE A 22 10.79 -2.86 -1.34
N TRP A 23 10.82 -3.41 -2.57
CA TRP A 23 9.62 -3.85 -3.32
C TRP A 23 9.57 -5.35 -3.71
N PRO A 24 8.64 -6.19 -3.21
CA PRO A 24 8.49 -7.59 -3.62
C PRO A 24 8.37 -7.81 -5.14
N ALA A 25 9.18 -8.69 -5.77
CA ALA A 25 9.02 -9.02 -7.20
C ALA A 25 8.32 -10.36 -7.41
N GLU A 26 7.31 -10.34 -8.29
CA GLU A 26 6.26 -11.36 -8.51
C GLU A 26 6.75 -12.80 -8.75
N GLU A 27 5.80 -13.74 -8.64
CA GLU A 27 5.93 -15.19 -8.84
C GLU A 27 6.80 -15.56 -10.05
N ARG A 28 7.43 -16.75 -9.96
CA ARG A 28 8.32 -17.31 -11.00
C ARG A 28 7.61 -17.42 -12.36
N GLU A 29 7.71 -16.38 -13.17
CA GLU A 29 7.71 -16.54 -14.61
C GLU A 29 9.06 -17.15 -15.04
N CYS A 30 9.02 -18.14 -15.92
CA CYS A 30 10.21 -18.82 -16.41
C CYS A 30 11.00 -17.88 -17.34
N GLY A 31 12.00 -17.18 -16.79
CA GLY A 31 12.99 -16.40 -17.52
C GLY A 31 13.52 -15.18 -16.73
N ASP A 32 14.84 -15.07 -16.60
CA ASP A 32 15.61 -13.86 -16.21
C ASP A 32 15.19 -13.01 -14.98
N ASN A 33 14.44 -13.55 -14.02
CA ASN A 33 14.13 -12.83 -12.78
C ASN A 33 15.32 -12.82 -11.80
N PHE A 34 15.70 -11.63 -11.32
CA PHE A 34 16.72 -11.44 -10.29
C PHE A 34 16.08 -11.30 -8.91
N TYR A 35 16.37 -12.26 -8.03
CA TYR A 35 15.87 -12.29 -6.66
C TYR A 35 17.02 -12.07 -5.67
N TRP A 36 17.03 -10.96 -4.94
CA TRP A 36 18.14 -10.62 -4.03
C TRP A 36 18.44 -11.74 -3.02
N ARG A 37 17.41 -12.40 -2.51
CA ARG A 37 17.54 -13.53 -1.58
C ARG A 37 18.37 -14.68 -2.14
N ASP A 38 18.26 -14.96 -3.44
CA ASP A 38 18.99 -16.06 -4.08
C ASP A 38 20.51 -15.81 -4.12
N TYR A 39 20.93 -14.55 -4.08
CA TYR A 39 22.34 -14.15 -4.17
C TYR A 39 22.93 -13.67 -2.83
N LEU A 40 22.12 -13.01 -1.99
CA LEU A 40 22.56 -12.37 -0.75
C LEU A 40 22.02 -13.08 0.51
N GLY A 41 21.12 -14.07 0.35
CA GLY A 41 20.49 -14.79 1.45
C GLY A 41 19.40 -13.99 2.18
N ASP A 42 18.89 -14.56 3.27
CA ASP A 42 17.74 -14.04 4.03
C ASP A 42 18.00 -12.69 4.72
N ASP A 43 19.27 -12.31 4.88
CA ASP A 43 19.71 -11.10 5.60
C ASP A 43 20.02 -9.93 4.66
N PHE A 44 19.68 -10.01 3.37
CA PHE A 44 19.95 -8.96 2.38
C PHE A 44 19.38 -7.58 2.77
N ILE A 45 18.28 -7.55 3.51
CA ILE A 45 17.70 -6.29 4.04
C ILE A 45 18.67 -5.60 5.02
N ARG A 46 19.40 -6.35 5.85
CA ARG A 46 20.40 -5.76 6.75
C ARG A 46 21.50 -5.05 5.98
N ILE A 47 21.99 -5.69 4.90
CA ILE A 47 23.00 -5.10 4.01
C ILE A 47 22.48 -3.80 3.40
N ALA A 48 21.23 -3.81 2.94
CA ALA A 48 20.65 -2.63 2.31
C ALA A 48 20.38 -1.50 3.32
N VAL A 49 19.92 -1.82 4.52
CA VAL A 49 19.78 -0.86 5.63
C VAL A 49 21.13 -0.26 5.99
N GLU A 50 22.15 -1.07 6.24
CA GLU A 50 23.51 -0.60 6.56
C GLU A 50 24.03 0.33 5.45
N SER A 51 23.90 -0.08 4.19
CA SER A 51 24.32 0.71 3.04
C SER A 51 23.58 2.04 2.94
N ALA A 52 22.25 2.03 3.11
CA ALA A 52 21.44 3.24 3.07
C ALA A 52 21.79 4.20 4.22
N ARG A 53 22.11 3.68 5.41
CA ARG A 53 22.57 4.50 6.55
C ARG A 53 23.96 5.09 6.31
N LYS A 54 24.86 4.33 5.68
CA LYS A 54 26.24 4.75 5.42
C LYS A 54 26.34 5.82 4.33
N HIS A 55 25.45 5.77 3.34
CA HIS A 55 25.54 6.61 2.13
C HIS A 55 24.37 7.58 1.96
N GLY A 56 23.31 7.42 2.74
CA GLY A 56 22.17 8.34 2.75
C GLY A 56 22.41 9.59 3.58
N PRO A 57 21.48 10.57 3.49
CA PRO A 57 21.55 11.77 4.30
C PRO A 57 21.31 11.49 5.79
N ASP A 58 21.80 12.38 6.65
CA ASP A 58 21.53 12.35 8.08
C ASP A 58 20.02 12.37 8.35
N GLY A 59 19.56 11.54 9.28
CA GLY A 59 18.15 11.47 9.65
C GLY A 59 17.24 10.76 8.64
N LEU A 60 17.79 10.11 7.60
CA LEU A 60 17.05 9.27 6.65
C LEU A 60 16.08 8.34 7.40
N LYS A 61 14.88 8.13 6.86
CA LYS A 61 13.92 7.16 7.39
C LYS A 61 13.74 6.00 6.43
N LEU A 62 13.89 4.77 6.93
CA LEU A 62 13.84 3.55 6.12
C LEU A 62 12.55 2.80 6.39
N PHE A 63 11.84 2.51 5.31
CA PHE A 63 10.57 1.81 5.33
C PHE A 63 10.68 0.53 4.52
N ILE A 64 10.01 -0.53 4.98
CA ILE A 64 9.69 -1.67 4.09
C ILE A 64 8.32 -1.38 3.48
N ASN A 65 8.19 -1.43 2.15
CA ASN A 65 6.97 -1.10 1.43
C ASN A 65 6.40 -2.35 0.76
N ASP A 66 5.09 -2.58 0.86
CA ASP A 66 4.49 -3.76 0.24
C ASP A 66 3.00 -3.54 -0.07
N TYR A 67 2.46 -4.34 -0.99
CA TYR A 67 1.05 -4.39 -1.37
C TYR A 67 0.33 -5.58 -0.72
N ASN A 68 -1.01 -5.58 -0.78
CA ASN A 68 -1.86 -6.63 -0.20
C ASN A 68 -1.66 -6.80 1.31
N LEU A 69 -1.23 -5.76 2.03
CA LEU A 69 -1.13 -5.80 3.48
C LEU A 69 -2.52 -5.72 4.13
N GLU A 70 -3.46 -5.11 3.42
CA GLU A 70 -4.90 -4.96 3.67
C GLU A 70 -5.74 -6.18 3.26
N SER A 71 -5.11 -7.27 2.85
CA SER A 71 -5.78 -8.44 2.29
C SER A 71 -6.74 -9.12 3.29
N ASP A 72 -7.93 -9.44 2.77
CA ASP A 72 -9.01 -10.16 3.47
C ASP A 72 -8.93 -11.68 3.25
N TRP A 73 -8.53 -12.13 2.06
CA TRP A 73 -8.48 -13.55 1.70
C TRP A 73 -7.48 -14.37 2.53
N ASP A 74 -6.49 -13.71 3.14
CA ASP A 74 -5.48 -14.35 3.99
C ASP A 74 -5.54 -13.88 5.45
N ASP A 75 -6.55 -13.09 5.85
CA ASP A 75 -6.65 -12.48 7.18
C ASP A 75 -5.41 -11.62 7.55
N ASN A 76 -4.95 -10.77 6.63
CA ASN A 76 -3.71 -9.98 6.71
C ASN A 76 -2.45 -10.83 6.99
N GLN A 77 -2.40 -12.10 6.57
CA GLN A 77 -1.29 -13.00 6.85
C GLN A 77 0.03 -12.53 6.22
N LYS A 78 -0.03 -11.85 5.06
CA LYS A 78 1.12 -11.17 4.47
C LYS A 78 1.73 -10.12 5.41
N LEU A 79 0.91 -9.22 5.98
CA LEU A 79 1.37 -8.24 6.96
C LEU A 79 1.95 -8.90 8.22
N LYS A 80 1.24 -9.90 8.78
CA LYS A 80 1.72 -10.63 9.96
C LYS A 80 3.08 -11.32 9.69
N SER A 81 3.30 -11.78 8.46
CA SER A 81 4.58 -12.34 8.04
C SER A 81 5.65 -11.24 7.96
N LEU A 82 5.34 -10.12 7.31
CA LEU A 82 6.26 -8.98 7.19
C LEU A 82 6.71 -8.46 8.56
N ILE A 83 5.81 -8.33 9.53
CA ILE A 83 6.14 -7.91 10.90
C ILE A 83 7.18 -8.85 11.52
N LYS A 84 7.00 -10.18 11.39
CA LYS A 84 7.97 -11.17 11.88
C LYS A 84 9.33 -11.10 11.18
N TRP A 85 9.35 -10.75 9.90
CA TRP A 85 10.59 -10.54 9.16
C TRP A 85 11.33 -9.30 9.64
N ILE A 86 10.61 -8.21 9.88
CA ILE A 86 11.19 -7.00 10.45
C ILE A 86 11.79 -7.30 11.82
N GLU A 87 11.06 -8.00 12.71
CA GLU A 87 11.59 -8.44 14.01
C GLU A 87 12.87 -9.28 13.88
N ARG A 88 12.92 -10.19 12.89
CA ARG A 88 14.11 -10.99 12.59
C ARG A 88 15.27 -10.11 12.12
N TRP A 89 15.05 -9.20 11.18
CA TRP A 89 16.13 -8.36 10.66
C TRP A 89 16.69 -7.45 11.75
N GLU A 90 15.85 -6.89 12.63
CA GLU A 90 16.26 -6.05 13.76
C GLU A 90 16.84 -6.84 14.94
N SER A 91 16.76 -8.18 14.94
CA SER A 91 17.23 -9.02 16.04
C SER A 91 18.76 -8.99 16.27
N ASP A 92 19.52 -8.37 15.37
CA ASP A 92 20.97 -8.16 15.53
C ASP A 92 21.30 -6.98 16.47
N GLY A 93 20.29 -6.17 16.85
CA GLY A 93 20.43 -5.00 17.69
C GLY A 93 21.09 -3.79 17.02
N VAL A 94 21.35 -3.87 15.70
CA VAL A 94 22.03 -2.83 14.90
C VAL A 94 21.14 -2.34 13.76
N THR A 95 20.45 -3.26 13.09
CA THR A 95 19.51 -2.96 12.01
C THR A 95 18.27 -2.29 12.59
N VAL A 96 17.88 -1.15 12.01
CA VAL A 96 16.69 -0.39 12.41
C VAL A 96 15.86 0.00 11.20
N ILE A 97 14.63 -0.51 11.15
CA ILE A 97 13.59 -0.20 10.18
C ILE A 97 12.60 0.75 10.87
N ASP A 98 12.55 1.99 10.39
CA ASP A 98 11.78 3.06 11.03
C ASP A 98 10.26 2.93 10.82
N GLY A 99 9.85 2.29 9.73
CA GLY A 99 8.45 2.28 9.33
C GLY A 99 8.04 1.16 8.40
N ILE A 100 6.73 1.02 8.22
CA ILE A 100 6.08 0.11 7.29
C ILE A 100 5.23 0.94 6.33
N GLY A 101 5.50 0.78 5.04
CA GLY A 101 4.71 1.33 3.95
C GLY A 101 3.68 0.30 3.49
N THR A 102 2.42 0.71 3.38
CA THR A 102 1.39 -0.05 2.66
C THR A 102 1.04 0.68 1.38
N GLN A 103 1.12 -0.02 0.25
CA GLN A 103 0.77 0.56 -1.04
C GLN A 103 -0.70 0.95 -1.09
N MET A 104 -1.59 0.10 -0.57
CA MET A 104 -3.04 0.28 -0.62
C MET A 104 -3.60 0.44 -2.05
N HIS A 105 -3.24 -0.47 -2.95
CA HIS A 105 -3.90 -0.61 -4.23
C HIS A 105 -5.25 -1.32 -4.08
N VAL A 106 -6.27 -0.57 -3.66
CA VAL A 106 -7.58 -1.12 -3.31
C VAL A 106 -8.58 -1.03 -4.45
N SER A 107 -9.70 -1.73 -4.34
CA SER A 107 -10.86 -1.53 -5.20
C SER A 107 -12.08 -1.29 -4.30
N CYS A 108 -12.94 -0.37 -4.71
CA CYS A 108 -14.28 -0.23 -4.13
C CYS A 108 -15.18 -1.30 -4.75
N TYR A 109 -15.77 -2.15 -3.94
CA TYR A 109 -16.66 -3.22 -4.41
C TYR A 109 -18.11 -2.78 -4.25
N MET A 110 -18.89 -2.89 -5.32
CA MET A 110 -20.32 -2.58 -5.26
C MET A 110 -21.12 -3.67 -4.55
N ASN A 111 -20.57 -4.88 -4.41
CA ASN A 111 -21.12 -5.92 -3.53
C ASN A 111 -20.90 -5.56 -2.04
N PRO A 112 -21.96 -5.33 -1.25
CA PRO A 112 -21.80 -4.82 0.13
C PRO A 112 -21.09 -5.78 1.09
N GLU A 113 -21.28 -7.10 0.93
CA GLU A 113 -20.64 -8.10 1.79
C GLU A 113 -19.12 -8.13 1.55
N THR A 114 -18.72 -8.04 0.28
CA THR A 114 -17.31 -7.97 -0.11
C THR A 114 -16.69 -6.67 0.40
N GLN A 115 -17.34 -5.53 0.17
CA GLN A 115 -16.85 -4.23 0.63
C GLN A 115 -16.68 -4.18 2.15
N ALA A 116 -17.64 -4.70 2.92
CA ALA A 116 -17.55 -4.78 4.37
C ALA A 116 -16.34 -5.63 4.83
N SER A 117 -16.06 -6.74 4.14
CA SER A 117 -14.88 -7.57 4.43
C SER A 117 -13.58 -6.82 4.15
N LYS A 118 -13.49 -6.07 3.03
CA LYS A 118 -12.32 -5.23 2.73
C LYS A 118 -12.10 -4.16 3.79
N GLU A 119 -13.16 -3.48 4.22
CA GLU A 119 -13.11 -2.44 5.25
C GLU A 119 -12.63 -2.98 6.60
N GLU A 120 -13.13 -4.14 7.02
CA GLU A 120 -12.68 -4.83 8.24
C GLU A 120 -11.17 -5.10 8.20
N HIS A 121 -10.66 -5.58 7.06
CA HIS A 121 -9.25 -5.94 6.92
C HIS A 121 -8.33 -4.72 6.72
N VAL A 122 -8.83 -3.59 6.22
CA VAL A 122 -8.13 -2.30 6.28
C VAL A 122 -7.97 -1.84 7.73
N VAL A 123 -9.03 -1.91 8.53
CA VAL A 123 -8.97 -1.55 9.97
C VAL A 123 -7.95 -2.43 10.69
N LYS A 124 -8.06 -3.75 10.52
CA LYS A 124 -7.15 -4.72 11.13
C LYS A 124 -5.70 -4.53 10.69
N MET A 125 -5.47 -4.21 9.42
CA MET A 125 -4.14 -3.86 8.91
C MET A 125 -3.56 -2.67 9.69
N PHE A 126 -4.32 -1.58 9.83
CA PHE A 126 -3.86 -0.41 10.57
C PHE A 126 -3.63 -0.69 12.06
N GLU A 127 -4.48 -1.48 12.71
CA GLU A 127 -4.29 -1.90 14.10
C GLU A 127 -2.99 -2.71 14.28
N LEU A 128 -2.74 -3.67 13.38
CA LEU A 128 -1.52 -4.47 13.37
C LEU A 128 -0.27 -3.60 13.14
N MET A 129 -0.34 -2.67 12.20
CA MET A 129 0.75 -1.73 11.92
C MET A 129 1.01 -0.79 13.10
N ALA A 130 -0.03 -0.23 13.71
CA ALA A 130 0.07 0.62 14.90
C ALA A 130 0.75 -0.12 16.06
N ALA A 131 0.36 -1.38 16.30
CA ALA A 131 0.91 -2.22 17.37
C ALA A 131 2.42 -2.47 17.25
N THR A 132 3.01 -2.30 16.07
CA THR A 132 4.48 -2.41 15.89
C THR A 132 5.26 -1.26 16.53
N GLY A 133 4.62 -0.13 16.83
CA GLY A 133 5.28 1.10 17.28
C GLY A 133 6.08 1.83 16.20
N LYS A 134 6.08 1.33 14.95
CA LYS A 134 6.80 1.90 13.81
C LYS A 134 5.98 2.98 13.12
N MET A 135 6.64 3.84 12.33
CA MET A 135 5.91 4.77 11.47
C MET A 135 5.09 4.01 10.41
N VAL A 136 3.90 4.50 10.10
CA VAL A 136 3.01 3.96 9.09
C VAL A 136 2.82 4.99 8.00
N LEU A 137 3.02 4.57 6.75
CA LEU A 137 2.89 5.42 5.57
C LEU A 137 2.03 4.69 4.54
N VAL A 138 0.93 5.30 4.12
CA VAL A 138 0.22 4.84 2.93
C VAL A 138 0.94 5.44 1.72
N THR A 139 1.52 4.60 0.88
CA THR A 139 2.54 5.02 -0.10
C THR A 139 1.99 5.23 -1.50
N GLU A 140 0.98 4.47 -1.90
CA GLU A 140 0.58 4.32 -3.30
C GLU A 140 -0.94 4.19 -3.44
N LEU A 141 -1.70 4.93 -2.62
CA LEU A 141 -3.15 4.79 -2.60
C LEU A 141 -3.74 5.12 -3.97
N ASP A 142 -4.41 4.13 -4.54
CA ASP A 142 -5.30 4.28 -5.68
C ASP A 142 -6.48 3.32 -5.55
N MET A 143 -7.61 3.69 -6.17
CA MET A 143 -8.87 2.98 -5.96
C MET A 143 -9.59 2.80 -7.29
N GLY A 144 -9.63 1.57 -7.78
CA GLY A 144 -10.56 1.18 -8.84
C GLY A 144 -11.96 0.94 -8.29
N VAL A 145 -12.90 0.60 -9.15
CA VAL A 145 -14.23 0.13 -8.75
C VAL A 145 -14.56 -1.17 -9.45
N VAL A 146 -15.16 -2.09 -8.69
CA VAL A 146 -15.56 -3.42 -9.13
C VAL A 146 -17.07 -3.53 -8.94
N ASP A 147 -17.79 -3.87 -10.00
CA ASP A 147 -19.24 -3.99 -9.97
C ASP A 147 -19.72 -5.20 -9.16
N GLU A 148 -21.04 -5.39 -9.07
CA GLU A 148 -21.67 -6.47 -8.30
C GLU A 148 -21.29 -7.87 -8.83
N ASP A 149 -20.93 -7.98 -10.11
CA ASP A 149 -20.54 -9.22 -10.78
C ASP A 149 -19.03 -9.52 -10.63
N GLY A 150 -18.28 -8.64 -9.96
CA GLY A 150 -16.84 -8.80 -9.74
C GLY A 150 -15.98 -8.33 -10.90
N VAL A 151 -16.51 -7.48 -11.79
CA VAL A 151 -15.80 -6.95 -12.96
C VAL A 151 -15.30 -5.53 -12.69
N SER A 152 -14.04 -5.25 -13.04
CA SER A 152 -13.50 -3.89 -12.98
C SER A 152 -14.28 -2.96 -13.91
N VAL A 153 -14.67 -1.80 -13.40
CA VAL A 153 -15.40 -0.78 -14.14
C VAL A 153 -14.42 0.28 -14.66
N LEU A 154 -14.52 0.59 -15.94
CA LEU A 154 -13.70 1.63 -16.57
C LEU A 154 -14.24 3.03 -16.27
N THR A 155 -13.37 4.04 -16.40
CA THR A 155 -13.72 5.46 -16.24
C THR A 155 -14.89 5.87 -17.13
N SER A 156 -15.00 5.31 -18.34
CA SER A 156 -16.12 5.59 -19.27
C SER A 156 -17.46 5.06 -18.80
N ASP A 157 -17.45 4.02 -17.96
CA ASP A 157 -18.64 3.29 -17.52
C ASP A 157 -18.97 3.56 -16.04
N ALA A 158 -18.15 4.38 -15.38
CA ALA A 158 -18.35 4.78 -13.99
C ALA A 158 -19.64 5.60 -13.84
N THR A 159 -20.54 5.14 -12.96
CA THR A 159 -21.78 5.83 -12.65
C THR A 159 -21.61 6.80 -11.47
N GLU A 160 -22.59 7.66 -11.26
CA GLU A 160 -22.64 8.52 -10.06
C GLU A 160 -22.65 7.71 -8.76
N GLU A 161 -23.26 6.51 -8.77
CA GLU A 161 -23.27 5.60 -7.63
C GLU A 161 -21.87 5.03 -7.35
N HIS A 162 -21.16 4.59 -8.38
CA HIS A 162 -19.77 4.16 -8.26
C HIS A 162 -18.91 5.27 -7.65
N HIS A 163 -19.04 6.50 -8.15
CA HIS A 163 -18.24 7.60 -7.64
C HIS A 163 -18.55 7.98 -6.19
N LYS A 164 -19.80 7.85 -5.75
CA LYS A 164 -20.17 8.04 -4.34
C LYS A 164 -19.58 6.95 -3.45
N ALA A 165 -19.71 5.69 -3.86
CA ALA A 165 -19.11 4.57 -3.12
C ALA A 165 -17.59 4.73 -2.98
N MET A 166 -16.91 5.12 -4.06
CA MET A 166 -15.47 5.43 -4.02
C MET A 166 -15.16 6.60 -3.08
N SER A 167 -15.96 7.67 -3.10
CA SER A 167 -15.82 8.81 -2.18
C SER A 167 -15.92 8.36 -0.72
N ASP A 168 -16.95 7.58 -0.40
CA ASP A 168 -17.18 7.09 0.95
C ASP A 168 -16.04 6.17 1.41
N TYR A 169 -15.53 5.32 0.52
CA TYR A 169 -14.43 4.42 0.86
C TYR A 169 -13.09 5.16 1.04
N TYR A 170 -12.80 6.17 0.20
CA TYR A 170 -11.65 7.06 0.43
C TYR A 170 -11.73 7.77 1.78
N LYS A 171 -12.91 8.31 2.11
CA LYS A 171 -13.15 8.95 3.42
C LYS A 171 -12.88 7.96 4.55
N PHE A 172 -13.48 6.77 4.48
CA PHE A 172 -13.29 5.70 5.46
C PHE A 172 -11.81 5.37 5.69
N ILE A 173 -11.05 5.12 4.62
CA ILE A 173 -9.62 4.77 4.73
C ILE A 173 -8.83 5.87 5.44
N VAL A 174 -9.04 7.13 5.05
CA VAL A 174 -8.33 8.27 5.64
C VAL A 174 -8.71 8.47 7.10
N GLU A 175 -10.00 8.40 7.43
CA GLU A 175 -10.47 8.50 8.82
C GLU A 175 -9.88 7.39 9.67
N LYS A 176 -9.89 6.14 9.19
CA LYS A 176 -9.33 4.99 9.93
C LYS A 176 -7.83 5.09 10.11
N TYR A 177 -7.09 5.58 9.12
CA TYR A 177 -5.67 5.86 9.30
C TYR A 177 -5.43 6.89 10.41
N LEU A 178 -6.17 8.01 10.40
CA LEU A 178 -6.01 9.07 11.40
C LEU A 178 -6.49 8.67 12.80
N GLU A 179 -7.53 7.84 12.87
CA GLU A 179 -8.13 7.32 14.11
C GLU A 179 -7.23 6.26 14.77
N ILE A 180 -6.74 5.29 14.00
CA ILE A 180 -6.08 4.09 14.51
C ILE A 180 -4.58 4.30 14.69
N ILE A 181 -3.91 4.96 13.73
CA ILE A 181 -2.47 5.16 13.80
C ILE A 181 -2.16 6.33 14.74
N PRO A 182 -1.36 6.14 15.81
CA PRO A 182 -1.02 7.24 16.72
C PRO A 182 -0.32 8.39 15.99
N PRO A 183 -0.56 9.67 16.35
CA PRO A 183 0.00 10.82 15.64
C PRO A 183 1.53 10.79 15.46
N SER A 184 2.28 10.21 16.40
CA SER A 184 3.74 10.06 16.29
C SER A 184 4.19 8.99 15.29
N GLN A 185 3.29 8.09 14.90
CA GLN A 185 3.51 7.05 13.89
C GLN A 185 2.97 7.45 12.52
N GLN A 186 2.16 8.50 12.40
CA GLN A 186 1.58 8.92 11.13
C GLN A 186 2.64 9.57 10.21
N ALA A 187 3.20 8.80 9.26
CA ALA A 187 4.20 9.32 8.32
C ALA A 187 3.60 9.87 7.02
N GLY A 188 2.32 9.60 6.74
CA GLY A 188 1.56 10.27 5.68
C GLY A 188 0.68 9.35 4.84
N ILE A 189 0.01 9.95 3.86
CA ILE A 189 -0.78 9.27 2.83
C ILE A 189 -0.39 9.88 1.48
N THR A 190 0.02 9.03 0.54
CA THR A 190 0.44 9.40 -0.82
C THR A 190 -0.43 8.66 -1.82
N HIS A 191 -0.88 9.37 -2.86
CA HIS A 191 -1.58 8.77 -3.97
C HIS A 191 -0.60 8.28 -5.02
N TRP A 192 -0.88 7.11 -5.61
CA TRP A 192 -0.07 6.59 -6.71
C TRP A 192 -0.15 7.44 -7.96
N CYS A 193 -1.36 7.89 -8.30
CA CYS A 193 -1.61 8.74 -9.45
C CYS A 193 -2.66 9.80 -9.13
N PRO A 194 -2.46 11.06 -9.59
CA PRO A 194 -3.44 12.11 -9.37
C PRO A 194 -4.65 11.97 -10.30
N THR A 195 -4.48 11.46 -11.51
CA THR A 195 -5.55 11.33 -12.51
C THR A 195 -5.95 9.89 -12.72
N ASP A 196 -7.14 9.69 -13.29
CA ASP A 196 -7.56 8.40 -13.83
C ASP A 196 -6.52 7.82 -14.79
N SER A 197 -6.44 6.50 -14.82
CA SER A 197 -5.42 5.80 -15.57
C SER A 197 -5.79 5.79 -17.06
N PRO A 198 -4.89 6.23 -17.95
CA PRO A 198 -5.14 6.16 -19.38
C PRO A 198 -5.40 4.71 -19.82
N ALA A 199 -6.26 4.51 -20.81
CA ALA A 199 -6.54 3.16 -21.35
C ALA A 199 -5.29 2.41 -21.84
N SER A 200 -4.22 3.13 -22.21
CA SER A 200 -2.94 2.54 -22.63
C SER A 200 -2.00 2.18 -21.48
N SER A 201 -2.37 2.46 -20.23
CA SER A 201 -1.53 2.17 -19.06
C SER A 201 -1.43 0.66 -18.83
N SER A 202 -0.23 0.19 -18.49
CA SER A 202 -0.02 -1.18 -18.03
C SER A 202 -0.50 -1.40 -16.59
N TRP A 203 -0.76 -0.31 -15.85
CA TRP A 203 -1.29 -0.35 -14.49
C TRP A 203 -2.70 0.23 -14.47
N ARG A 204 -3.68 -0.61 -14.13
CA ARG A 204 -5.13 -0.26 -14.02
C ARG A 204 -5.65 0.53 -15.22
N GLY A 205 -5.29 0.12 -16.44
CA GLY A 205 -5.55 0.87 -17.67
C GLY A 205 -7.03 1.16 -17.89
N GLY A 206 -7.38 2.44 -17.98
CA GLY A 206 -8.75 2.89 -18.20
C GLY A 206 -9.63 2.91 -16.95
N GLU A 207 -9.11 2.57 -15.77
CA GLU A 207 -9.87 2.57 -14.51
C GLU A 207 -9.92 3.96 -13.84
N PRO A 208 -10.98 4.25 -13.04
CA PRO A 208 -11.21 5.55 -12.41
C PRO A 208 -10.38 5.73 -11.13
N VAL A 209 -9.06 5.51 -11.20
CA VAL A 209 -8.17 5.42 -10.03
C VAL A 209 -7.78 6.76 -9.39
N GLY A 210 -7.88 7.87 -10.12
CA GLY A 210 -7.41 9.17 -9.66
C GLY A 210 -8.45 9.98 -8.89
N LEU A 211 -7.99 11.05 -8.25
CA LEU A 211 -8.87 12.08 -7.67
C LEU A 211 -9.39 13.07 -8.74
N TRP A 212 -8.74 13.10 -9.90
CA TRP A 212 -9.14 13.85 -11.08
C TRP A 212 -9.34 12.91 -12.26
N THR A 213 -10.16 13.32 -13.23
CA THR A 213 -10.18 12.68 -14.54
C THR A 213 -8.87 12.97 -15.30
N GLU A 214 -8.64 12.25 -16.39
CA GLU A 214 -7.52 12.51 -17.28
C GLU A 214 -7.41 13.99 -17.68
N GLN A 215 -6.16 14.44 -17.88
CA GLN A 215 -5.80 15.84 -18.17
C GLN A 215 -6.32 16.86 -17.14
N PHE A 216 -6.64 16.43 -15.91
CA PHE A 216 -7.13 17.27 -14.82
C PHE A 216 -8.42 18.05 -15.16
N GLN A 217 -9.22 17.53 -16.09
CA GLN A 217 -10.40 18.25 -16.59
C GLN A 217 -11.46 18.43 -15.49
N THR A 218 -11.71 17.37 -14.72
CA THR A 218 -12.75 17.35 -13.69
C THR A 218 -12.20 16.77 -12.41
N ARG A 219 -12.54 17.42 -11.29
CA ARG A 219 -12.30 16.90 -9.94
C ARG A 219 -13.42 15.93 -9.59
N LYS A 220 -13.09 14.72 -9.16
CA LYS A 220 -14.06 13.65 -8.91
C LYS A 220 -14.61 13.68 -7.49
N HIS A 221 -15.68 12.94 -7.26
CA HIS A 221 -16.23 12.71 -5.91
C HIS A 221 -15.19 12.10 -4.95
N ALA A 222 -14.32 11.21 -5.44
CA ALA A 222 -13.19 10.67 -4.69
C ALA A 222 -12.31 11.73 -4.02
N TYR A 223 -12.09 12.89 -4.69
CA TYR A 223 -11.39 14.02 -4.08
C TYR A 223 -12.12 14.54 -2.84
N ALA A 224 -13.45 14.67 -2.92
CA ALA A 224 -14.26 15.17 -1.81
C ALA A 224 -14.18 14.22 -0.63
N GLY A 225 -14.38 12.92 -0.85
CA GLY A 225 -14.22 11.89 0.19
C GLY A 225 -12.84 11.93 0.86
N PHE A 226 -11.77 12.02 0.07
CA PHE A 226 -10.41 12.14 0.60
C PHE A 226 -10.23 13.42 1.44
N ALA A 227 -10.72 14.56 0.96
CA ALA A 227 -10.63 15.84 1.67
C ALA A 227 -11.46 15.85 2.97
N ASP A 228 -12.65 15.27 2.94
CA ASP A 228 -13.54 15.17 4.09
C ASP A 228 -12.92 14.29 5.18
N GLY A 229 -12.35 13.14 4.81
CA GLY A 229 -11.63 12.27 5.73
C GLY A 229 -10.43 12.96 6.41
N LEU A 230 -9.69 13.79 5.68
CA LEU A 230 -8.61 14.61 6.28
C LEU A 230 -9.14 15.68 7.25
N SER A 231 -10.37 16.14 7.05
CA SER A 231 -10.97 17.21 7.85
C SER A 231 -11.68 16.72 9.11
N GLY A 232 -11.87 15.40 9.25
CA GLY A 232 -12.63 14.79 10.34
C GLY A 232 -14.11 15.17 10.32
N LYS A 233 -14.68 15.37 9.12
CA LYS A 233 -16.09 15.73 8.89
C LYS A 233 -16.79 14.63 8.11
#